data_AF-A0A852IDX3-F1
#
_entry.id   AF-A0A852IDX3-F1
#
_cell.length_a   1.000
_cell.length_b   1.000
_cell.length_c   1.000
_cell.angle_alpha   90.00
_cell.angle_beta   90.00
_cell.angle_gamma   90.00
#
_symmetry.space_group_name_H-M   'P 1'
#
loop_
_entity.id
_entity.type
_entity.pdbx_description
1 polymer ?
#
loop_
_entity_poly.entity_id
_entity_poly.type
_entity_poly.pdbx_seq_one_letter_code
_entity_poly.pdbx_strand_id
1 'polypeptide(L)'
;FQLAQMKLELSLPVLALALMACVSSVLLKQQKSSVVWLFTGMLCLYSLFFAWRANLDITKPLFLGVVERFWLQSSAVVAVLAGLGLATLISVGSAMLKGSQVLLWLEWLSALTLVSSQIWANYSICDQSNNYIVDKFARNLLSSMPMDAVILLRGDLPGNALRYVHYCEGMRPDITLIDQEMMTYEWYLPKLAKHLPAVYFPGDRWNPVEGVLPDGKLTFNLHHFLQVNKHKEVFVCIGLHEGDSTWRRSYSLWPWGTCEKLVPSDVAFDPGEWTHLTRNLYNWTEDYGSFQPSSWEAVANEEMWQARMKTAFFIFNLAETASVTAEMKSLLYTLAYTSYKEIVSSHSNHPVNWHKNYAIACERILRLQQVDVDPEVLLSETVKHFLLYVEKAEDDPQRQDILQAVKHLKKELQGLRKRKED
;
A
#
# COMPACT_ATOMS: atom_id res chain seq x y z
N PHE A 1 20.97 7.46 -3.15
CA PHE A 1 19.81 7.46 -2.24
C PHE A 1 20.24 7.70 -0.79
N GLN A 2 20.98 6.81 -0.14
CA GLN A 2 21.39 6.99 1.27
C GLN A 2 22.05 8.34 1.61
N LEU A 3 23.02 8.80 0.81
CA LEU A 3 23.65 10.12 1.01
C LEU A 3 22.68 11.29 0.82
N ALA A 4 21.66 11.14 -0.04
CA ALA A 4 20.64 12.16 -0.22
C ALA A 4 19.71 12.20 1.00
N GLN A 5 19.32 11.03 1.52
CA GLN A 5 18.53 10.92 2.76
C GLN A 5 19.25 11.54 3.96
N MET A 6 20.54 11.24 4.13
CA MET A 6 21.34 11.84 5.20
C MET A 6 21.39 13.37 5.13
N LYS A 7 21.36 13.96 3.92
CA LYS A 7 21.29 15.43 3.75
C LYS A 7 19.92 16.01 4.10
N LEU A 8 18.86 15.21 4.01
CA LEU A 8 17.50 15.62 4.36
C LEU A 8 17.29 15.52 5.88
N GLU A 9 17.77 14.46 6.52
CA GLU A 9 17.56 14.20 7.97
C GLU A 9 18.61 14.88 8.86
N LEU A 10 19.85 15.00 8.39
CA LEU A 10 20.94 15.61 9.16
C LEU A 10 21.23 17.02 8.68
N SER A 11 21.28 17.96 9.61
CA SER A 11 21.66 19.34 9.29
C SER A 11 23.07 19.41 8.72
N LEU A 12 23.32 20.37 7.82
CA LEU A 12 24.64 20.60 7.23
C LEU A 12 25.77 20.73 8.27
N PRO A 13 25.58 21.40 9.43
CA PRO A 13 26.59 21.42 10.50
C PRO A 13 26.98 20.03 11.00
N VAL A 14 26.02 19.10 11.18
CA VAL A 14 26.28 17.73 11.65
C VAL A 14 27.16 17.00 10.64
N LEU A 15 26.82 17.08 9.35
CA LEU A 15 27.60 16.46 8.27
C LEU A 15 29.01 17.05 8.16
N ALA A 16 29.13 18.37 8.28
CA ALA A 16 30.43 19.06 8.25
C ALA A 16 31.32 18.65 9.43
N LEU A 17 30.75 18.57 10.64
CA LEU A 17 31.48 18.12 11.84
C LEU A 17 31.93 16.65 11.70
N ALA A 18 31.09 15.77 11.18
CA ALA A 18 31.46 14.38 10.93
C ALA A 18 32.63 14.26 9.93
N LEU A 19 32.59 15.05 8.84
CA LEU A 19 33.69 15.14 7.89
C LEU A 19 34.97 15.70 8.53
N MET A 20 34.85 16.73 9.37
CA MET A 20 35.99 17.27 10.10
C MET A 20 36.63 16.24 11.03
N ALA A 21 35.85 15.37 11.68
CA ALA A 21 36.41 14.28 12.48
C ALA A 21 37.30 13.36 11.63
N CYS A 22 36.81 12.95 10.45
CA CYS A 22 37.56 12.09 9.52
C CYS A 22 38.80 12.77 8.94
N VAL A 23 38.71 14.05 8.56
CA VAL A 23 39.85 14.78 7.98
C VAL A 23 40.91 15.07 9.04
N SER A 24 40.50 15.51 10.24
CA SER A 24 41.41 15.81 11.33
C SER A 24 42.13 14.57 11.87
N SER A 25 41.49 13.39 11.87
CA SER A 25 42.12 12.14 12.31
C SER A 25 43.27 11.70 11.39
N VAL A 26 43.21 12.04 10.09
CA VAL A 26 44.27 11.84 9.09
C VAL A 26 45.37 12.87 9.25
N LEU A 27 45.02 14.16 9.34
CA LEU A 27 45.98 15.26 9.27
C LEU A 27 46.73 15.49 10.58
N LEU A 28 46.08 15.34 11.74
CA LEU A 28 46.60 15.76 13.05
C LEU A 28 47.10 14.60 13.92
N LYS A 29 47.09 13.34 13.43
CA LYS A 29 47.49 12.11 14.17
C LYS A 29 47.03 12.13 15.64
N GLN A 30 45.75 12.42 15.86
CA GLN A 30 45.21 12.60 17.21
C GLN A 30 45.10 11.29 18.00
N GLN A 31 45.11 11.38 19.33
CA GLN A 31 44.97 10.24 20.25
C GLN A 31 43.65 9.45 20.06
N LYS A 32 42.59 10.11 19.57
CA LYS A 32 41.28 9.50 19.28
C LYS A 32 41.14 8.99 17.83
N SER A 33 42.21 9.00 17.03
CA SER A 33 42.17 8.60 15.61
C SER A 33 41.65 7.17 15.43
N SER A 34 42.00 6.24 16.32
CA SER A 34 41.50 4.86 16.28
C SER A 34 39.97 4.75 16.38
N VAL A 35 39.34 5.58 17.22
CA VAL A 35 37.88 5.61 17.40
C VAL A 35 37.20 6.19 16.16
N VAL A 36 37.74 7.28 15.60
CA VAL A 36 37.24 7.85 14.34
C VAL A 36 37.32 6.81 13.22
N TRP A 37 38.46 6.12 13.06
CA TRP A 37 38.62 5.07 12.06
C TRP A 37 37.70 3.88 12.26
N LEU A 38 37.44 3.48 13.51
CA LEU A 38 36.47 2.44 13.82
C LEU A 38 35.08 2.82 13.33
N PHE A 39 34.57 4.00 13.72
CA PHE A 39 33.23 4.45 13.32
C PHE A 39 33.14 4.71 11.82
N THR A 40 34.16 5.30 11.19
CA THR A 40 34.21 5.44 9.72
C THR A 40 34.23 4.08 9.03
N GLY A 41 35.00 3.12 9.56
CA GLY A 41 35.01 1.74 9.08
C GLY A 41 33.63 1.08 9.20
N MET A 42 32.96 1.22 10.35
CA MET A 42 31.59 0.74 10.56
C MET A 42 30.62 1.37 9.58
N LEU A 43 30.67 2.68 9.37
CA LEU A 43 29.81 3.40 8.42
C LEU A 43 30.00 2.86 7.00
N CYS A 44 31.25 2.76 6.54
CA CYS A 44 31.57 2.29 5.20
C CYS A 44 31.19 0.82 5.01
N LEU A 45 31.59 -0.05 5.95
CA LEU A 45 31.29 -1.48 5.88
C LEU A 45 29.78 -1.73 5.91
N TYR A 46 29.06 -1.14 6.86
CA TYR A 46 27.61 -1.29 6.95
C TYR A 46 26.92 -0.78 5.68
N SER A 47 27.24 0.44 5.25
CA SER A 47 26.55 1.06 4.11
C SER A 47 26.83 0.34 2.78
N LEU A 48 28.08 -0.06 2.53
CA LEU A 48 28.46 -0.81 1.32
C LEU A 48 27.89 -2.24 1.34
N PHE A 49 28.00 -2.93 2.48
CA PHE A 49 27.48 -4.29 2.60
C PHE A 49 25.96 -4.32 2.51
N PHE A 50 25.27 -3.39 3.17
CA PHE A 50 23.83 -3.25 3.10
C PHE A 50 23.40 -2.91 1.67
N ALA A 51 24.02 -1.93 1.01
CA ALA A 51 23.70 -1.60 -0.38
C ALA A 51 23.95 -2.77 -1.35
N TRP A 52 24.97 -3.58 -1.09
CA TRP A 52 25.26 -4.79 -1.89
C TRP A 52 24.23 -5.90 -1.67
N ARG A 53 23.72 -6.06 -0.46
CA ARG A 53 22.79 -7.15 -0.09
C ARG A 53 21.31 -6.79 -0.19
N ALA A 54 20.97 -5.50 -0.12
CA ALA A 54 19.61 -5.02 -0.29
C ALA A 54 19.12 -5.35 -1.70
N ASN A 55 18.07 -6.17 -1.79
CA ASN A 55 17.54 -6.70 -3.05
C ASN A 55 16.09 -6.26 -3.29
N LEU A 56 15.68 -5.16 -2.66
CA LEU A 56 14.37 -4.57 -2.89
C LEU A 56 14.45 -3.61 -4.08
N ASP A 57 13.41 -3.65 -4.93
CA ASP A 57 13.25 -2.72 -6.05
C ASP A 57 12.90 -1.32 -5.53
N ILE A 58 13.91 -0.47 -5.41
CA ILE A 58 13.79 0.91 -4.90
C ILE A 58 13.05 1.86 -5.87
N THR A 59 12.68 1.41 -7.06
CA THR A 59 11.77 2.19 -7.92
C THR A 59 10.34 2.22 -7.36
N LYS A 60 9.99 1.24 -6.52
CA LYS A 60 8.72 1.22 -5.80
C LYS A 60 8.83 2.07 -4.53
N PRO A 61 8.00 3.10 -4.35
CA PRO A 61 8.11 4.04 -3.24
C PRO A 61 8.11 3.38 -1.85
N LEU A 62 7.20 2.43 -1.60
CA LEU A 62 7.15 1.71 -0.33
C LEU A 62 8.45 0.96 -0.04
N PHE A 63 9.05 0.32 -1.04
CA PHE A 63 10.27 -0.45 -0.87
C PHE A 63 11.47 0.46 -0.59
N LEU A 64 11.52 1.63 -1.21
CA LEU A 64 12.48 2.67 -0.84
C LEU A 64 12.32 3.07 0.63
N GLY A 65 11.09 3.32 1.09
CA GLY A 65 10.79 3.63 2.49
C GLY A 65 11.19 2.52 3.47
N VAL A 66 11.03 1.25 3.08
CA VAL A 66 11.53 0.10 3.85
C VAL A 66 13.05 0.13 3.96
N VAL A 67 13.75 0.36 2.85
CA VAL A 67 15.22 0.44 2.80
C VAL A 67 15.75 1.62 3.62
N GLU A 68 15.08 2.77 3.58
CA GLU A 68 15.43 3.98 4.34
C GLU A 68 15.51 3.74 5.85
N ARG A 69 14.61 2.92 6.41
CA ARG A 69 14.60 2.59 7.84
C ARG A 69 15.88 1.87 8.29
N PHE A 70 16.56 1.15 7.39
CA PHE A 70 17.84 0.51 7.69
C PHE A 70 19.02 1.48 7.64
N TRP A 71 18.85 2.71 7.15
CA TRP A 71 19.91 3.73 7.17
C TRP A 71 20.07 4.43 8.51
N LEU A 72 19.14 4.22 9.46
CA LEU A 72 19.21 4.75 10.82
C LEU A 72 20.56 4.41 11.49
N GLN A 73 21.07 3.19 11.29
CA GLN A 73 22.37 2.77 11.83
C GLN A 73 23.51 3.64 11.29
N SER A 74 23.50 3.95 9.99
CA SER A 74 24.50 4.83 9.40
C SER A 74 24.36 6.27 9.90
N SER A 75 23.13 6.79 10.01
CA SER A 75 22.86 8.13 10.56
C SER A 75 23.33 8.26 12.01
N ALA A 76 23.15 7.22 12.83
CA ALA A 76 23.66 7.18 14.20
C ALA A 76 25.20 7.26 14.26
N VAL A 77 25.90 6.55 13.36
CA VAL A 77 27.36 6.62 13.27
C VAL A 77 27.83 8.02 12.85
N VAL A 78 27.14 8.66 11.91
CA VAL A 78 27.44 10.05 11.50
C VAL A 78 27.25 11.02 12.67
N ALA A 79 26.22 10.84 13.51
CA ALA A 79 26.01 11.66 14.69
C ALA A 79 27.17 11.51 15.71
N VAL A 80 27.69 10.29 15.91
CA VAL A 80 28.87 10.05 16.76
C VAL A 80 30.11 10.75 16.19
N LEU A 81 30.35 10.60 14.87
CA LEU A 81 31.45 11.29 14.20
C LEU A 81 31.33 12.81 14.30
N ALA A 82 30.11 13.36 14.21
CA ALA A 82 29.87 14.79 14.39
C ALA A 82 30.25 15.25 15.81
N GLY A 83 29.90 14.48 16.84
CA GLY A 83 30.32 14.76 18.22
C GLY A 83 31.85 14.74 18.39
N LEU A 84 32.52 13.76 17.79
CA LEU A 84 34.00 13.71 17.78
C LEU A 84 34.60 14.91 17.03
N GLY A 85 33.98 15.31 15.92
CA GLY A 85 34.39 16.48 15.14
C GLY A 85 34.26 17.79 15.91
N LEU A 86 33.18 17.95 16.68
CA LEU A 86 32.97 19.10 17.56
C LEU A 86 34.05 19.16 18.65
N ALA A 87 34.30 18.04 19.33
CA ALA A 87 35.34 17.95 20.34
C ALA A 87 36.73 18.28 19.75
N THR A 88 37.01 17.81 18.52
CA THR A 88 38.26 18.14 17.82
C THR A 88 38.35 19.63 17.49
N LEU A 89 37.29 20.24 16.95
CA LEU A 89 37.26 21.66 16.62
C LEU A 89 37.57 22.52 17.84
N ILE A 90 37.00 22.18 18.99
CA ILE A 90 37.17 22.92 20.24
C ILE A 90 38.56 22.68 20.84
N SER A 91 39.09 21.45 20.75
CA SER A 91 40.46 21.17 21.18
C SER A 91 41.49 22.00 20.39
N VAL A 92 41.32 22.11 19.07
CA VAL A 92 42.19 22.94 18.21
C VAL A 92 42.04 24.42 18.53
N GLY A 93 40.80 24.89 18.71
CA GLY A 93 40.53 26.27 19.13
C GLY A 93 41.16 26.60 20.50
N SER A 94 41.12 25.67 21.45
CA SER A 94 41.68 25.84 22.79
C SER A 94 43.20 25.92 22.81
N ALA A 95 43.87 25.15 21.95
CA ALA A 95 45.31 25.22 21.75
C ALA A 95 45.72 26.58 21.17
N MET A 96 44.91 27.15 20.26
CA MET A 96 45.19 28.47 19.67
C MET A 96 44.90 29.64 20.62
N LEU A 97 43.90 29.51 21.50
CA LEU A 97 43.43 30.58 22.39
C LEU A 97 43.96 30.48 23.83
N LYS A 98 44.99 29.65 24.08
CA LYS A 98 45.64 29.47 25.40
C LYS A 98 44.68 29.07 26.53
N GLY A 99 43.78 28.11 26.26
CA GLY A 99 43.14 27.28 27.30
C GLY A 99 42.20 27.99 28.29
N SER A 100 41.19 28.73 27.79
CA SER A 100 40.15 29.32 28.64
C SER A 100 39.03 28.33 28.99
N GLN A 101 38.53 28.36 30.24
CA GLN A 101 37.33 27.61 30.66
C GLN A 101 36.07 27.95 29.82
N VAL A 102 36.08 29.09 29.15
CA VAL A 102 35.01 29.56 28.25
C VAL A 102 34.79 28.59 27.08
N LEU A 103 35.84 27.90 26.60
CA LEU A 103 35.72 26.98 25.47
C LEU A 103 35.02 25.68 25.81
N LEU A 104 35.08 25.24 27.07
CA LEU A 104 34.31 24.09 27.55
C LEU A 104 32.81 24.41 27.62
N TRP A 105 32.45 25.61 28.10
CA TRP A 105 31.06 26.08 28.06
C TRP A 105 30.55 26.22 26.63
N LEU A 106 31.41 26.66 25.71
CA LEU A 106 31.09 26.74 24.28
C LEU A 106 30.84 25.36 23.66
N GLU A 107 31.57 24.32 24.09
CA GLU A 107 31.31 22.93 23.69
C GLU A 107 29.91 22.47 24.07
N TRP A 108 29.56 22.58 25.34
CA TRP A 108 28.25 22.18 25.83
C TRP A 108 27.12 23.01 25.19
N LEU A 109 27.30 24.32 25.06
CA LEU A 109 26.30 25.20 24.46
C LEU A 109 26.10 24.89 22.97
N SER A 110 27.19 24.65 22.22
CA SER A 110 27.11 24.29 20.80
C SER A 110 26.49 22.92 20.59
N ALA A 111 26.87 21.92 21.41
CA ALA A 111 26.25 20.60 21.38
C ALA A 111 24.75 20.67 21.68
N LEU A 112 24.36 21.38 22.75
CA LEU A 112 22.95 21.57 23.13
C LEU A 112 22.16 22.29 22.03
N THR A 113 22.74 23.32 21.42
CA THR A 113 22.11 24.06 20.31
C THR A 113 21.91 23.16 19.09
N LEU A 114 22.92 22.38 18.71
CA LEU A 114 22.84 21.46 17.58
C LEU A 114 21.77 20.38 17.82
N VAL A 115 21.78 19.73 18.98
CA VAL A 115 20.78 18.72 19.33
C VAL A 115 19.38 19.32 19.36
N SER A 116 19.20 20.47 20.00
CA SER A 116 17.90 21.16 20.07
C SER A 116 17.39 21.56 18.69
N SER A 117 18.28 22.05 17.81
CA SER A 117 17.93 22.41 16.43
C SER A 117 17.49 21.19 15.61
N GLN A 118 18.14 20.04 15.80
CA GLN A 118 17.79 18.79 15.13
C GLN A 118 16.46 18.23 15.62
N ILE A 119 16.19 18.30 16.93
CA ILE A 119 14.90 17.91 17.49
C ILE A 119 13.82 18.82 16.92
N TRP A 120 14.00 20.14 16.98
CA TRP A 120 13.02 21.10 16.51
C TRP A 120 12.69 20.95 15.02
N ALA A 121 13.71 20.81 14.16
CA ALA A 121 13.53 20.68 12.72
C ALA A 121 12.82 19.38 12.31
N ASN A 122 13.01 18.29 13.06
CA ASN A 122 12.45 16.98 12.73
C ASN A 122 11.20 16.64 13.56
N TYR A 123 10.84 17.44 14.57
CA TYR A 123 9.77 17.11 15.52
C TYR A 123 8.43 16.83 14.83
N SER A 124 8.00 17.70 13.91
CA SER A 124 6.71 17.54 13.22
C SER A 124 6.65 16.29 12.33
N ILE A 125 7.79 15.84 11.80
CA ILE A 125 7.89 14.64 10.96
C ILE A 125 7.91 13.39 11.84
N CYS A 126 8.60 13.44 12.99
CA CYS A 126 8.70 12.34 13.93
C CYS A 126 7.49 12.23 14.89
N ASP A 127 6.67 13.26 15.01
CA ASP A 127 5.45 13.21 15.82
C ASP A 127 4.40 12.33 15.15
N GLN A 128 4.24 11.12 15.70
CA GLN A 128 3.27 10.12 15.26
C GLN A 128 2.13 9.97 16.27
N SER A 129 1.96 10.90 17.21
CA SER A 129 0.96 10.83 18.29
C SER A 129 -0.49 10.71 17.80
N ASN A 130 -0.77 11.23 16.59
CA ASN A 130 -2.09 11.19 15.95
C ASN A 130 -2.14 10.25 14.74
N ASN A 131 -1.11 9.43 14.51
CA ASN A 131 -1.09 8.50 13.39
C ASN A 131 -1.84 7.21 13.73
N TYR A 132 -3.13 7.19 13.37
CA TYR A 132 -4.02 6.03 13.53
C TYR A 132 -4.43 5.42 12.18
N ILE A 133 -3.74 5.73 11.08
CA ILE A 133 -4.22 5.37 9.73
C ILE A 133 -4.28 3.86 9.54
N VAL A 134 -3.23 3.15 9.92
CA VAL A 134 -3.17 1.67 9.84
C VAL A 134 -4.11 1.01 10.84
N ASP A 135 -4.31 1.61 12.02
CA ASP A 135 -5.31 1.16 13.00
C ASP A 135 -6.73 1.29 12.44
N LYS A 136 -7.11 2.47 11.93
CA LYS A 136 -8.39 2.73 11.26
C LYS A 136 -8.62 1.77 10.10
N PHE A 137 -7.58 1.47 9.31
CA PHE A 137 -7.65 0.50 8.21
C PHE A 137 -8.05 -0.88 8.74
N ALA A 138 -7.34 -1.39 9.75
CA ALA A 138 -7.60 -2.70 10.32
C ALA A 138 -8.99 -2.79 10.96
N ARG A 139 -9.41 -1.77 11.71
CA ARG A 139 -10.73 -1.72 12.36
C ARG A 139 -11.86 -1.67 11.34
N ASN A 140 -11.74 -0.86 10.29
CA ASN A 140 -12.74 -0.81 9.23
C ASN A 140 -12.87 -2.16 8.52
N LEU A 141 -11.74 -2.80 8.21
CA LEU A 141 -11.72 -4.10 7.56
C LEU A 141 -12.37 -5.17 8.43
N LEU A 142 -11.97 -5.32 9.70
CA LEU A 142 -12.56 -6.33 10.59
C LEU A 142 -14.04 -6.05 10.92
N SER A 143 -14.42 -4.78 11.08
CA SER A 143 -15.82 -4.43 11.37
C SER A 143 -16.75 -4.75 10.21
N SER A 144 -16.24 -4.74 8.97
CA SER A 144 -17.06 -5.05 7.80
C SER A 144 -17.28 -6.54 7.58
N MET A 145 -16.56 -7.43 8.27
CA MET A 145 -16.65 -8.86 8.01
C MET A 145 -17.91 -9.48 8.61
N PRO A 146 -18.54 -10.47 7.95
CA PRO A 146 -19.65 -11.21 8.55
C PRO A 146 -19.19 -12.01 9.77
N MET A 147 -20.15 -12.46 10.58
CA MET A 147 -19.88 -13.29 11.76
C MET A 147 -19.15 -14.57 11.36
N ASP A 148 -18.24 -15.03 12.22
CA ASP A 148 -17.57 -16.33 12.09
C ASP A 148 -16.71 -16.52 10.82
N ALA A 149 -16.39 -15.44 10.10
CA ALA A 149 -15.64 -15.44 8.85
C ALA A 149 -14.18 -15.91 9.01
N VAL A 150 -13.64 -16.52 7.96
CA VAL A 150 -12.21 -16.86 7.83
C VAL A 150 -11.56 -15.88 6.86
N ILE A 151 -10.50 -15.20 7.29
CA ILE A 151 -9.75 -14.26 6.46
C ILE A 151 -8.36 -14.83 6.16
N LEU A 152 -8.09 -15.01 4.89
CA LEU A 152 -6.79 -15.37 4.34
C LEU A 152 -5.97 -14.09 4.10
N LEU A 153 -4.99 -13.83 4.95
CA LEU A 153 -4.15 -12.64 4.95
C LEU A 153 -3.00 -12.76 3.94
N ARG A 154 -2.71 -11.67 3.22
CA ARG A 154 -1.57 -11.58 2.30
C ARG A 154 -0.77 -10.31 2.58
N GLY A 155 0.55 -10.47 2.71
CA GLY A 155 1.48 -9.37 2.90
C GLY A 155 1.38 -8.68 4.27
N ASP A 156 2.31 -7.74 4.49
CA ASP A 156 2.57 -7.16 5.80
C ASP A 156 1.44 -6.29 6.34
N LEU A 157 0.76 -5.52 5.48
CA LEU A 157 -0.25 -4.54 5.91
C LEU A 157 -1.44 -5.23 6.59
N PRO A 158 -2.26 -6.06 5.90
CA PRO A 158 -3.37 -6.72 6.55
C PRO A 158 -2.88 -7.78 7.53
N GLY A 159 -1.75 -8.44 7.25
CA GLY A 159 -1.12 -9.42 8.11
C GLY A 159 -0.88 -8.92 9.53
N ASN A 160 -0.09 -7.84 9.65
CA ASN A 160 0.29 -7.31 10.95
C ASN A 160 -0.82 -6.48 11.60
N ALA A 161 -1.50 -5.64 10.82
CA ALA A 161 -2.49 -4.72 11.36
C ALA A 161 -3.71 -5.45 11.93
N LEU A 162 -4.29 -6.42 11.19
CA LEU A 162 -5.46 -7.17 11.67
C LEU A 162 -5.10 -8.05 12.85
N ARG A 163 -3.93 -8.73 12.82
CA ARG A 163 -3.49 -9.57 13.93
C ARG A 163 -3.34 -8.79 15.23
N TYR A 164 -2.82 -7.56 15.17
CA TYR A 164 -2.67 -6.71 16.35
C TYR A 164 -4.04 -6.37 16.95
N VAL A 165 -4.94 -5.76 16.19
CA VAL A 165 -6.26 -5.36 16.73
C VAL A 165 -7.12 -6.57 17.13
N HIS A 166 -6.98 -7.71 16.45
CA HIS A 166 -7.74 -8.92 16.76
C HIS A 166 -7.20 -9.65 17.99
N TYR A 167 -5.91 -10.00 18.01
CA TYR A 167 -5.35 -10.84 19.07
C TYR A 167 -4.85 -10.05 20.28
N CYS A 168 -4.34 -8.83 20.10
CA CYS A 168 -3.84 -8.02 21.22
C CYS A 168 -4.95 -7.17 21.85
N GLU A 169 -5.87 -6.62 21.04
CA GLU A 169 -6.96 -5.77 21.55
C GLU A 169 -8.32 -6.48 21.67
N GLY A 170 -8.44 -7.72 21.18
CA GLY A 170 -9.65 -8.52 21.31
C GLY A 170 -10.79 -8.12 20.36
N MET A 171 -10.50 -7.43 19.25
CA MET A 171 -11.51 -7.04 18.28
C MET A 171 -11.99 -8.25 17.46
N ARG A 172 -13.32 -8.42 17.38
CA ARG A 172 -13.97 -9.48 16.56
C ARG A 172 -13.39 -10.88 16.83
N PRO A 173 -13.46 -11.39 18.08
CA PRO A 173 -12.90 -12.69 18.44
C PRO A 173 -13.57 -13.88 17.74
N ASP A 174 -14.69 -13.65 17.06
CA ASP A 174 -15.39 -14.62 16.22
C ASP A 174 -14.70 -14.88 14.86
N ILE A 175 -13.90 -13.93 14.38
CA ILE A 175 -13.20 -14.05 13.09
C ILE A 175 -11.96 -14.92 13.24
N THR A 176 -11.66 -15.71 12.22
CA THR A 176 -10.42 -16.49 12.11
C THR A 176 -9.45 -15.86 11.11
N LEU A 177 -8.24 -15.53 11.56
CA LEU A 177 -7.17 -14.97 10.71
C LEU A 177 -6.13 -16.04 10.37
N ILE A 178 -5.86 -16.26 9.08
CA ILE A 178 -4.88 -17.25 8.60
C ILE A 178 -3.97 -16.59 7.56
N ASP A 179 -2.66 -16.65 7.74
CA ASP A 179 -1.69 -16.05 6.83
C ASP A 179 -1.36 -17.02 5.68
N GLN A 180 -1.60 -16.58 4.44
CA GLN A 180 -1.42 -17.37 3.23
C GLN A 180 0.03 -17.78 3.01
N GLU A 181 0.96 -16.85 3.21
CA GLU A 181 2.38 -17.07 2.96
C GLU A 181 2.96 -17.96 4.06
N MET A 182 2.53 -17.77 5.30
CA MET A 182 2.97 -18.58 6.42
C MET A 182 2.51 -20.04 6.32
N MET A 183 1.34 -20.32 5.72
CA MET A 183 0.87 -21.69 5.46
C MET A 183 1.79 -22.49 4.53
N THR A 184 2.68 -21.83 3.80
CA THR A 184 3.71 -22.49 3.00
C THR A 184 4.92 -22.93 3.82
N TYR A 185 5.01 -22.60 5.11
CA TYR A 185 6.10 -23.03 5.99
C TYR A 185 5.71 -24.23 6.84
N GLU A 186 6.64 -25.16 6.99
CA GLU A 186 6.45 -26.42 7.69
C GLU A 186 6.06 -26.30 9.18
N TRP A 187 6.38 -25.18 9.81
CA TRP A 187 6.17 -24.97 11.24
C TRP A 187 4.84 -24.29 11.56
N TYR A 188 4.18 -23.69 10.56
CA TYR A 188 3.07 -22.77 10.80
C TYR A 188 1.78 -23.51 11.19
N LEU A 189 1.27 -24.38 10.32
CA LEU A 189 0.03 -25.12 10.57
C LEU A 189 0.09 -26.05 11.79
N PRO A 190 1.19 -26.78 12.06
CA PRO A 190 1.32 -27.57 13.29
C PRO A 190 1.16 -26.76 14.59
N LYS A 191 1.42 -25.45 14.54
CA LYS A 191 1.20 -24.53 15.66
C LYS A 191 -0.19 -23.92 15.61
N LEU A 192 -0.59 -23.35 14.47
CA LEU A 192 -1.83 -22.59 14.33
C LEU A 192 -3.08 -23.46 14.46
N ALA A 193 -3.13 -24.62 13.80
CA ALA A 193 -4.35 -25.43 13.68
C ALA A 193 -4.94 -25.85 15.04
N LYS A 194 -4.08 -26.03 16.06
CA LYS A 194 -4.49 -26.37 17.44
C LYS A 194 -5.33 -25.28 18.10
N HIS A 195 -5.19 -24.04 17.64
CA HIS A 195 -5.92 -22.88 18.15
C HIS A 195 -7.16 -22.53 17.31
N LEU A 196 -7.39 -23.23 16.18
CA LEU A 196 -8.48 -22.96 15.26
C LEU A 196 -9.36 -24.21 15.06
N PRO A 197 -10.04 -24.71 16.11
CA PRO A 197 -10.79 -25.97 16.03
C PRO A 197 -11.97 -25.95 15.05
N ALA A 198 -12.45 -24.76 14.65
CA ALA A 198 -13.54 -24.58 13.71
C ALA A 198 -13.10 -24.55 12.22
N VAL A 199 -11.79 -24.63 11.96
CA VAL A 199 -11.19 -24.63 10.62
C VAL A 199 -10.41 -25.92 10.40
N TYR A 200 -10.71 -26.62 9.31
CA TYR A 200 -10.09 -27.88 8.95
C TYR A 200 -8.97 -27.67 7.94
N PHE A 201 -7.78 -28.19 8.23
CA PHE A 201 -6.65 -28.17 7.30
C PHE A 201 -6.47 -29.58 6.71
N PRO A 202 -6.56 -29.77 5.37
CA PRO A 202 -6.47 -31.08 4.74
C PRO A 202 -5.05 -31.66 4.66
N GLY A 203 -4.06 -31.01 5.29
CA GLY A 203 -2.68 -31.45 5.37
C GLY A 203 -1.86 -30.52 6.26
N ASP A 204 -0.55 -30.72 6.25
CA ASP A 204 0.42 -30.04 7.10
C ASP A 204 0.97 -28.75 6.47
N ARG A 205 0.79 -28.56 5.17
CA ARG A 205 1.38 -27.44 4.42
C ARG A 205 0.57 -27.09 3.17
N TRP A 206 0.36 -25.79 2.93
CA TRP A 206 -0.21 -25.34 1.67
C TRP A 206 0.82 -25.55 0.54
N ASN A 207 0.42 -26.28 -0.50
CA ASN A 207 1.12 -26.36 -1.78
C ASN A 207 0.10 -26.44 -2.94
N PRO A 208 0.32 -25.74 -4.07
CA PRO A 208 -0.54 -25.88 -5.26
C PRO A 208 -0.69 -27.32 -5.77
N VAL A 209 0.31 -28.16 -5.51
CA VAL A 209 0.31 -29.60 -5.82
C VAL A 209 0.16 -30.40 -4.52
N GLU A 210 -0.87 -31.23 -4.49
CA GLU A 210 -1.12 -32.14 -3.37
C GLU A 210 -0.24 -33.38 -3.47
N GLY A 211 0.16 -33.89 -2.31
CA GLY A 211 0.99 -35.08 -2.21
C GLY A 211 1.70 -35.17 -0.87
N VAL A 212 2.60 -36.14 -0.77
CA VAL A 212 3.47 -36.30 0.40
C VAL A 212 4.86 -35.79 0.01
N LEU A 213 5.37 -34.83 0.76
CA LEU A 213 6.72 -34.31 0.59
C LEU A 213 7.77 -35.33 1.06
N PRO A 214 9.05 -35.21 0.64
CA PRO A 214 10.10 -36.15 1.06
C PRO A 214 10.30 -36.27 2.58
N ASP A 215 9.88 -35.24 3.34
CA ASP A 215 9.91 -35.20 4.80
C ASP A 215 8.64 -35.81 5.45
N GLY A 216 7.76 -36.41 4.66
CA GLY A 216 6.52 -37.06 5.11
C GLY A 216 5.34 -36.13 5.31
N LYS A 217 5.49 -34.81 5.11
CA LYS A 217 4.38 -33.84 5.29
C LYS A 217 3.37 -33.95 4.16
N LEU A 218 2.09 -33.97 4.52
CA LEU A 218 0.98 -33.96 3.57
C LEU A 218 0.72 -32.52 3.10
N THR A 219 0.65 -32.29 1.79
CA THR A 219 0.30 -30.98 1.23
C THR A 219 -1.15 -30.92 0.77
N PHE A 220 -1.72 -29.72 0.84
CA PHE A 220 -3.05 -29.43 0.30
C PHE A 220 -3.04 -28.12 -0.48
N ASN A 221 -3.94 -28.00 -1.45
CA ASN A 221 -4.13 -26.76 -2.22
C ASN A 221 -5.34 -25.95 -1.71
N LEU A 222 -5.49 -24.72 -2.21
CA LEU A 222 -6.58 -23.85 -1.80
C LEU A 222 -7.96 -24.43 -2.12
N HIS A 223 -8.14 -25.09 -3.26
CA HIS A 223 -9.42 -25.71 -3.60
C HIS A 223 -9.85 -26.74 -2.56
N HIS A 224 -8.96 -27.63 -2.14
CA HIS A 224 -9.25 -28.64 -1.11
C HIS A 224 -9.52 -28.00 0.25
N PHE A 225 -8.75 -26.96 0.63
CA PHE A 225 -9.03 -26.18 1.84
C PHE A 225 -10.46 -25.59 1.84
N LEU A 226 -10.91 -25.03 0.72
CA LEU A 226 -12.26 -24.48 0.60
C LEU A 226 -13.34 -25.58 0.64
N GLN A 227 -13.08 -26.74 0.05
CA GLN A 227 -14.02 -27.87 0.05
C GLN A 227 -14.28 -28.41 1.47
N VAL A 228 -13.23 -28.57 2.28
CA VAL A 228 -13.38 -29.06 3.67
C VAL A 228 -13.93 -28.00 4.62
N ASN A 229 -13.87 -26.72 4.25
CA ASN A 229 -14.37 -25.59 5.04
C ASN A 229 -15.62 -24.91 4.43
N LYS A 230 -16.44 -25.64 3.66
CA LYS A 230 -17.65 -25.10 3.02
C LYS A 230 -18.69 -24.50 3.99
N HIS A 231 -18.59 -24.82 5.28
CA HIS A 231 -19.44 -24.28 6.35
C HIS A 231 -19.00 -22.90 6.84
N LYS A 232 -17.87 -22.38 6.35
CA LYS A 232 -17.32 -21.06 6.69
C LYS A 232 -17.32 -20.15 5.47
N GLU A 233 -17.57 -18.87 5.70
CA GLU A 233 -17.35 -17.85 4.68
C GLU A 233 -15.87 -17.46 4.67
N VAL A 234 -15.22 -17.64 3.52
CA VAL A 234 -13.77 -17.39 3.37
C VAL A 234 -13.55 -16.13 2.55
N PHE A 235 -12.74 -15.22 3.10
CA PHE A 235 -12.35 -13.96 2.49
C PHE A 235 -10.85 -13.90 2.29
N VAL A 236 -10.42 -13.13 1.29
CA VAL A 236 -9.00 -12.87 0.99
C VAL A 236 -8.81 -11.37 0.94
N CYS A 237 -7.81 -10.84 1.64
CA CYS A 237 -7.60 -9.39 1.72
C CYS A 237 -6.31 -9.01 0.99
N ILE A 238 -6.41 -8.02 0.08
CA ILE A 238 -5.33 -7.64 -0.84
C ILE A 238 -4.92 -8.83 -1.76
N GLY A 239 -5.92 -9.64 -2.09
CA GLY A 239 -5.82 -10.72 -3.07
C GLY A 239 -5.23 -12.04 -2.56
N LEU A 240 -5.20 -13.01 -3.48
CA LEU A 240 -4.69 -14.37 -3.25
C LEU A 240 -3.23 -14.51 -3.69
N HIS A 241 -2.52 -15.42 -3.05
CA HIS A 241 -1.20 -15.86 -3.51
C HIS A 241 -1.28 -16.41 -4.94
N GLU A 242 -0.48 -15.85 -5.85
CA GLU A 242 -0.53 -16.16 -7.30
C GLU A 242 -0.10 -17.58 -7.66
N GLY A 243 0.64 -18.25 -6.77
CA GLY A 243 1.13 -19.60 -7.00
C GLY A 243 0.05 -20.69 -6.99
N ASP A 244 -1.16 -20.42 -6.50
CA ASP A 244 -2.25 -21.40 -6.42
C ASP A 244 -3.52 -20.93 -7.13
N SER A 245 -3.76 -21.48 -8.32
CA SER A 245 -4.96 -21.22 -9.13
C SER A 245 -6.03 -22.32 -9.01
N THR A 246 -5.85 -23.31 -8.13
CA THR A 246 -6.73 -24.48 -8.02
C THR A 246 -8.16 -24.10 -7.64
N TRP A 247 -8.35 -23.04 -6.86
CA TRP A 247 -9.66 -22.53 -6.44
C TRP A 247 -10.57 -22.16 -7.62
N ARG A 248 -9.99 -21.70 -8.75
CA ARG A 248 -10.73 -21.28 -9.95
C ARG A 248 -11.55 -22.40 -10.59
N ARG A 249 -11.32 -23.66 -10.19
CA ARG A 249 -12.08 -24.83 -10.65
C ARG A 249 -13.56 -24.76 -10.26
N SER A 250 -13.88 -24.21 -9.10
CA SER A 250 -15.24 -24.21 -8.56
C SER A 250 -15.57 -23.01 -7.68
N TYR A 251 -14.71 -21.98 -7.65
CA TYR A 251 -14.94 -20.76 -6.89
C TYR A 251 -14.67 -19.52 -7.75
N SER A 252 -15.33 -18.44 -7.40
CA SER A 252 -15.16 -17.10 -7.93
C SER A 252 -14.84 -16.12 -6.79
N LEU A 253 -14.23 -14.98 -7.12
CA LEU A 253 -13.95 -13.91 -6.17
C LEU A 253 -14.98 -12.80 -6.35
N TRP A 254 -15.75 -12.51 -5.30
CA TRP A 254 -16.69 -11.40 -5.29
C TRP A 254 -16.15 -10.27 -4.41
N PRO A 255 -16.22 -9.01 -4.84
CA PRO A 255 -15.59 -7.90 -4.12
C PRO A 255 -16.26 -7.64 -2.77
N TRP A 256 -15.44 -7.39 -1.74
CA TRP A 256 -15.82 -6.99 -0.38
C TRP A 256 -14.88 -5.87 0.10
N GLY A 257 -14.91 -4.74 -0.60
CA GLY A 257 -14.03 -3.60 -0.33
C GLY A 257 -12.56 -3.93 -0.61
N THR A 258 -11.69 -3.86 0.41
CA THR A 258 -10.28 -4.23 0.27
C THR A 258 -10.11 -5.74 0.14
N CYS A 259 -11.09 -6.51 0.60
CA CYS A 259 -11.09 -7.95 0.53
C CYS A 259 -12.01 -8.46 -0.59
N GLU A 260 -11.99 -9.77 -0.82
CA GLU A 260 -12.84 -10.48 -1.76
C GLU A 260 -13.34 -11.76 -1.08
N LYS A 261 -14.60 -12.10 -1.32
CA LYS A 261 -15.23 -13.33 -0.83
C LYS A 261 -14.98 -14.45 -1.85
N LEU A 262 -14.52 -15.60 -1.36
CA LEU A 262 -14.46 -16.83 -2.16
C LEU A 262 -15.85 -17.48 -2.17
N VAL A 263 -16.50 -17.44 -3.33
CA VAL A 263 -17.89 -17.91 -3.51
C VAL A 263 -17.91 -19.09 -4.48
N PRO A 264 -18.55 -20.23 -4.12
CA PRO A 264 -18.73 -21.36 -5.03
C PRO A 264 -19.36 -20.91 -6.36
N SER A 265 -18.86 -21.45 -7.47
CA SER A 265 -19.25 -21.02 -8.83
C SER A 265 -20.70 -21.33 -9.21
N ASP A 266 -21.38 -22.21 -8.47
CA ASP A 266 -22.79 -22.57 -8.63
C ASP A 266 -23.75 -21.61 -7.92
N VAL A 267 -23.23 -20.70 -7.08
CA VAL A 267 -24.03 -19.67 -6.42
C VAL A 267 -24.42 -18.59 -7.42
N ALA A 268 -25.73 -18.32 -7.53
CA ALA A 268 -26.25 -17.25 -8.37
C ALA A 268 -25.82 -15.87 -7.82
N PHE A 269 -25.34 -15.00 -8.70
CA PHE A 269 -24.96 -13.63 -8.37
C PHE A 269 -26.14 -12.68 -8.59
N ASP A 270 -26.62 -12.04 -7.53
CA ASP A 270 -27.55 -10.90 -7.62
C ASP A 270 -26.76 -9.59 -7.59
N PRO A 271 -26.67 -8.86 -8.72
CA PRO A 271 -25.89 -7.63 -8.79
C PRO A 271 -26.51 -6.49 -7.96
N GLY A 272 -27.84 -6.43 -7.84
CA GLY A 272 -28.52 -5.36 -7.11
C GLY A 272 -28.32 -5.49 -5.60
N GLU A 273 -28.51 -6.71 -5.08
CA GLU A 273 -28.25 -7.03 -3.68
C GLU A 273 -26.78 -6.80 -3.34
N TRP A 274 -25.86 -7.29 -4.17
CA TRP A 274 -24.43 -7.16 -3.90
C TRP A 274 -23.94 -5.71 -3.96
N THR A 275 -24.45 -4.89 -4.89
CA THR A 275 -24.19 -3.44 -4.91
C THR A 275 -24.67 -2.78 -3.63
N HIS A 276 -25.86 -3.11 -3.14
CA HIS A 276 -26.38 -2.55 -1.90
C HIS A 276 -25.53 -2.96 -0.69
N LEU A 277 -25.20 -4.25 -0.58
CA LEU A 277 -24.43 -4.81 0.53
C LEU A 277 -23.03 -4.21 0.65
N THR A 278 -22.39 -3.89 -0.48
CA THR A 278 -20.99 -3.44 -0.51
C THR A 278 -20.80 -1.92 -0.63
N ARG A 279 -21.88 -1.14 -0.72
CA ARG A 279 -21.83 0.31 -0.98
C ARG A 279 -21.04 1.10 0.08
N ASN A 280 -21.21 0.77 1.36
CA ASN A 280 -20.67 1.53 2.49
C ASN A 280 -19.95 0.63 3.51
N LEU A 281 -19.07 -0.24 3.04
CA LEU A 281 -18.35 -1.19 3.92
C LEU A 281 -17.45 -0.50 4.95
N TYR A 282 -16.90 0.66 4.61
CA TYR A 282 -15.90 1.34 5.41
C TYR A 282 -16.28 2.79 5.69
N ASN A 283 -16.08 3.22 6.93
CA ASN A 283 -16.10 4.61 7.35
C ASN A 283 -14.68 5.21 7.21
N TRP A 284 -14.24 5.41 5.96
CA TRP A 284 -12.93 5.96 5.64
C TRP A 284 -13.02 7.43 5.24
N THR A 285 -12.37 8.30 6.02
CA THR A 285 -12.46 9.76 5.86
C THR A 285 -11.15 10.40 5.45
N GLU A 286 -10.08 9.62 5.22
CA GLU A 286 -8.76 10.17 4.89
C GLU A 286 -8.71 10.59 3.41
N ASP A 287 -8.19 11.80 3.17
CA ASP A 287 -8.09 12.36 1.82
C ASP A 287 -7.14 11.56 0.95
N TYR A 288 -7.48 11.39 -0.33
CA TYR A 288 -6.65 10.70 -1.30
C TYR A 288 -5.31 11.44 -1.52
N GLY A 289 -4.20 10.70 -1.53
CA GLY A 289 -2.87 11.25 -1.82
C GLY A 289 -2.28 12.17 -0.74
N SER A 290 -2.83 12.13 0.49
CA SER A 290 -2.38 12.97 1.62
C SER A 290 -1.13 12.47 2.34
N PHE A 291 -0.67 11.25 2.05
CA PHE A 291 0.46 10.61 2.73
C PHE A 291 1.69 10.48 1.83
N GLN A 292 2.87 10.37 2.46
CA GLN A 292 4.13 10.15 1.74
C GLN A 292 4.09 8.82 0.99
N PRO A 293 4.37 8.76 -0.33
CA PRO A 293 4.25 7.54 -1.11
C PRO A 293 5.06 6.33 -0.60
N SER A 294 6.13 6.58 0.15
CA SER A 294 6.98 5.55 0.75
C SER A 294 6.45 4.97 2.07
N SER A 295 5.33 5.48 2.56
CA SER A 295 4.77 5.15 3.88
C SER A 295 3.68 4.08 3.81
N TRP A 296 3.43 3.40 4.95
CA TRP A 296 2.36 2.40 5.03
C TRP A 296 0.98 3.04 5.08
N GLU A 297 0.88 4.28 5.56
CA GLU A 297 -0.34 5.11 5.54
C GLU A 297 -0.78 5.37 4.11
N ALA A 298 0.16 5.66 3.19
CA ALA A 298 -0.16 5.81 1.77
C ALA A 298 -0.71 4.51 1.17
N VAL A 299 -0.11 3.36 1.50
CA VAL A 299 -0.58 2.04 1.03
C VAL A 299 -1.98 1.74 1.58
N ALA A 300 -2.20 1.92 2.88
CA ALA A 300 -3.50 1.70 3.50
C ALA A 300 -4.57 2.63 2.90
N ASN A 301 -4.24 3.90 2.69
CA ASN A 301 -5.14 4.85 2.06
C ASN A 301 -5.46 4.45 0.61
N GLU A 302 -4.46 4.06 -0.18
CA GLU A 302 -4.67 3.58 -1.56
C GLU A 302 -5.63 2.38 -1.60
N GLU A 303 -5.42 1.37 -0.74
CA GLU A 303 -6.29 0.19 -0.67
C GLU A 303 -7.74 0.56 -0.30
N MET A 304 -7.94 1.51 0.62
CA MET A 304 -9.28 1.96 1.02
C MET A 304 -9.96 2.79 -0.06
N TRP A 305 -9.21 3.57 -0.83
CA TRP A 305 -9.74 4.28 -1.98
C TRP A 305 -10.08 3.31 -3.11
N GLN A 306 -9.17 2.43 -3.53
CA GLN A 306 -9.45 1.44 -4.57
C GLN A 306 -10.62 0.51 -4.21
N ALA A 307 -10.79 0.17 -2.93
CA ALA A 307 -11.93 -0.62 -2.43
C ALA A 307 -13.30 -0.06 -2.84
N ARG A 308 -13.47 1.27 -2.90
CA ARG A 308 -14.75 1.93 -3.25
C ARG A 308 -15.24 1.55 -4.64
N MET A 309 -14.33 1.31 -5.58
CA MET A 309 -14.66 1.01 -6.97
C MET A 309 -14.77 -0.49 -7.30
N LYS A 310 -14.29 -1.39 -6.43
CA LYS A 310 -14.17 -2.82 -6.78
C LYS A 310 -15.49 -3.45 -7.19
N THR A 311 -16.60 -3.12 -6.51
CA THR A 311 -17.93 -3.64 -6.86
C THR A 311 -18.38 -3.16 -8.24
N ALA A 312 -18.25 -1.85 -8.52
CA ALA A 312 -18.62 -1.30 -9.81
C ALA A 312 -17.78 -1.91 -10.95
N PHE A 313 -16.48 -2.09 -10.71
CA PHE A 313 -15.57 -2.74 -11.65
C PHE A 313 -15.93 -4.20 -11.91
N PHE A 314 -16.20 -4.97 -10.87
CA PHE A 314 -16.61 -6.37 -10.98
C PHE A 314 -17.89 -6.53 -11.79
N ILE A 315 -18.93 -5.76 -11.48
CA ILE A 315 -20.23 -5.79 -12.18
C ILE A 315 -20.05 -5.37 -13.65
N PHE A 316 -19.24 -4.35 -13.91
CA PHE A 316 -18.91 -3.94 -15.27
C PHE A 316 -18.22 -5.07 -16.05
N ASN A 317 -17.24 -5.74 -15.43
CA ASN A 317 -16.53 -6.85 -16.06
C ASN A 317 -17.45 -8.06 -16.33
N LEU A 318 -18.42 -8.34 -15.45
CA LEU A 318 -19.46 -9.34 -15.71
C LEU A 318 -20.28 -8.97 -16.95
N ALA A 319 -20.65 -7.70 -17.13
CA ALA A 319 -21.38 -7.26 -18.33
C ALA A 319 -20.57 -7.45 -19.63
N GLU A 320 -19.24 -7.27 -19.58
CA GLU A 320 -18.35 -7.46 -20.73
C GLU A 320 -18.12 -8.95 -21.05
N THR A 321 -17.97 -9.80 -20.03
CA THR A 321 -17.40 -11.15 -20.21
C THR A 321 -18.38 -12.30 -20.00
N ALA A 322 -19.42 -12.13 -19.18
CA ALA A 322 -20.36 -13.21 -18.88
C ALA A 322 -21.36 -13.41 -20.02
N SER A 323 -21.70 -14.66 -20.30
CA SER A 323 -22.82 -14.99 -21.20
C SER A 323 -24.14 -14.84 -20.45
N VAL A 324 -24.74 -13.66 -20.54
CA VAL A 324 -26.03 -13.31 -19.93
C VAL A 324 -27.00 -12.77 -20.97
N THR A 325 -28.30 -12.75 -20.65
CA THR A 325 -29.35 -12.14 -21.48
C THR A 325 -29.10 -10.66 -21.71
N ALA A 326 -29.64 -10.09 -22.80
CA ALA A 326 -29.49 -8.66 -23.11
C ALA A 326 -30.03 -7.75 -21.99
N GLU A 327 -31.13 -8.15 -21.36
CA GLU A 327 -31.76 -7.44 -20.24
C GLU A 327 -30.83 -7.40 -19.02
N MET A 328 -30.28 -8.55 -18.63
CA MET A 328 -29.28 -8.64 -17.57
C MET A 328 -28.02 -7.84 -17.88
N LYS A 329 -27.53 -7.88 -19.12
CA LYS A 329 -26.37 -7.08 -19.54
C LYS A 329 -26.64 -5.57 -19.40
N SER A 330 -27.82 -5.12 -19.80
CA SER A 330 -28.28 -3.73 -19.64
C SER A 330 -28.36 -3.33 -18.17
N LEU A 331 -28.90 -4.20 -17.32
CA LEU A 331 -28.95 -4.02 -15.86
C LEU A 331 -27.54 -3.87 -15.25
N LEU A 332 -26.61 -4.78 -15.59
CA LEU A 332 -25.24 -4.75 -15.07
C LEU A 332 -24.52 -3.46 -15.45
N TYR A 333 -24.59 -3.03 -16.71
CA TYR A 333 -24.00 -1.75 -17.11
C TYR A 333 -24.63 -0.57 -16.37
N THR A 334 -25.96 -0.58 -16.20
CA THR A 334 -26.68 0.48 -15.50
C THR A 334 -26.26 0.58 -14.04
N LEU A 335 -26.13 -0.56 -13.34
CA LEU A 335 -25.66 -0.61 -11.94
C LEU A 335 -24.21 -0.14 -11.82
N ALA A 336 -23.33 -0.58 -12.71
CA ALA A 336 -21.94 -0.16 -12.73
C ALA A 336 -21.81 1.35 -13.00
N TYR A 337 -22.53 1.88 -14.00
CA TYR A 337 -22.56 3.31 -14.32
C TYR A 337 -23.04 4.15 -13.14
N THR A 338 -24.17 3.78 -12.53
CA THR A 338 -24.73 4.50 -11.38
C THR A 338 -23.74 4.53 -10.22
N SER A 339 -23.10 3.40 -9.92
CA SER A 339 -22.09 3.30 -8.87
C SER A 339 -20.88 4.20 -9.18
N TYR A 340 -20.34 4.14 -10.40
CA TYR A 340 -19.22 4.99 -10.79
C TYR A 340 -19.55 6.48 -10.76
N LYS A 341 -20.72 6.86 -11.26
CA LYS A 341 -21.21 8.25 -11.25
C LYS A 341 -21.26 8.79 -9.82
N GLU A 342 -21.85 8.03 -8.89
CA GLU A 342 -21.93 8.42 -7.49
C GLU A 342 -20.55 8.57 -6.86
N ILE A 343 -19.68 7.57 -7.04
CA ILE A 343 -18.33 7.54 -6.45
C ILE A 343 -17.46 8.70 -6.95
N VAL A 344 -17.46 8.95 -8.27
CA VAL A 344 -16.64 9.98 -8.91
C VAL A 344 -17.20 11.38 -8.67
N SER A 345 -18.52 11.54 -8.59
CA SER A 345 -19.12 12.86 -8.31
C SER A 345 -19.03 13.29 -6.85
N SER A 346 -18.91 12.33 -5.92
CA SER A 346 -18.82 12.62 -4.47
C SER A 346 -17.42 13.02 -4.00
N HIS A 347 -16.38 12.78 -4.80
CA HIS A 347 -14.99 13.07 -4.41
C HIS A 347 -14.30 13.87 -5.52
N SER A 348 -13.76 15.05 -5.19
CA SER A 348 -13.05 15.89 -6.17
C SER A 348 -11.63 15.41 -6.45
N ASN A 349 -10.96 14.85 -5.44
CA ASN A 349 -9.64 14.24 -5.54
C ASN A 349 -9.74 12.75 -5.27
N HIS A 350 -9.31 11.94 -6.24
CA HIS A 350 -9.48 10.48 -6.21
C HIS A 350 -8.43 9.80 -7.12
N PRO A 351 -8.27 8.47 -7.04
CA PRO A 351 -7.35 7.74 -7.90
C PRO A 351 -7.57 7.98 -9.40
N VAL A 352 -6.49 8.06 -10.17
CA VAL A 352 -6.54 8.46 -11.59
C VAL A 352 -7.33 7.48 -12.44
N ASN A 353 -7.20 6.18 -12.18
CA ASN A 353 -7.91 5.10 -12.88
C ASN A 353 -9.44 5.24 -12.84
N TRP A 354 -9.98 5.94 -11.85
CA TRP A 354 -11.42 6.19 -11.73
C TRP A 354 -11.98 6.97 -12.91
N HIS A 355 -11.22 7.93 -13.45
CA HIS A 355 -11.63 8.68 -14.63
C HIS A 355 -11.82 7.76 -15.84
N LYS A 356 -10.86 6.87 -16.10
CA LYS A 356 -10.93 5.91 -17.22
C LYS A 356 -12.12 4.97 -17.07
N ASN A 357 -12.29 4.38 -15.89
CA ASN A 357 -13.38 3.43 -15.61
C ASN A 357 -14.75 4.08 -15.78
N TYR A 358 -14.95 5.29 -15.24
CA TYR A 358 -16.21 6.00 -15.38
C TYR A 358 -16.49 6.44 -16.83
N ALA A 359 -15.47 6.90 -17.56
CA ALA A 359 -15.62 7.24 -18.98
C ALA A 359 -16.05 6.02 -19.82
N ILE A 360 -15.44 4.86 -19.60
CA ILE A 360 -15.83 3.62 -20.28
C ILE A 360 -17.28 3.24 -19.92
N ALA A 361 -17.68 3.38 -18.66
CA ALA A 361 -19.07 3.11 -18.26
C ALA A 361 -20.07 4.05 -18.93
N CYS A 362 -19.77 5.36 -19.02
CA CYS A 362 -20.59 6.32 -19.76
C CYS A 362 -20.73 5.94 -21.24
N GLU A 363 -19.63 5.52 -21.88
CA GLU A 363 -19.63 5.08 -23.27
C GLU A 363 -20.52 3.85 -23.48
N ARG A 364 -20.45 2.85 -22.59
CA ARG A 364 -21.31 1.66 -22.68
C ARG A 364 -22.79 2.01 -22.55
N ILE A 365 -23.15 2.87 -21.60
CA ILE A 365 -24.55 3.33 -21.46
C ILE A 365 -25.02 4.07 -22.71
N LEU A 366 -24.18 4.92 -23.30
CA LEU A 366 -24.49 5.64 -24.53
C LEU A 366 -24.83 4.69 -25.69
N ARG A 367 -24.11 3.56 -25.82
CA ARG A 367 -24.34 2.58 -26.89
C ARG A 367 -25.56 1.69 -26.66
N LEU A 368 -26.00 1.50 -25.41
CA LEU A 368 -27.18 0.69 -25.10
C LEU A 368 -28.49 1.37 -25.52
N GLN A 369 -28.56 2.71 -25.56
CA GLN A 369 -29.76 3.50 -25.91
C GLN A 369 -31.03 3.22 -25.08
N GLN A 370 -30.97 2.34 -24.09
CA GLN A 370 -32.10 1.86 -23.29
C GLN A 370 -32.26 2.58 -21.93
N VAL A 371 -31.28 3.41 -21.54
CA VAL A 371 -31.26 4.07 -20.23
C VAL A 371 -31.67 5.54 -20.40
N ASP A 372 -32.52 6.03 -19.50
CA ASP A 372 -33.03 7.41 -19.48
C ASP A 372 -31.95 8.41 -19.00
N VAL A 373 -30.86 8.51 -19.75
CA VAL A 373 -29.79 9.48 -19.55
C VAL A 373 -29.53 10.19 -20.87
N ASP A 374 -29.49 11.53 -20.83
CA ASP A 374 -29.25 12.34 -22.03
C ASP A 374 -27.92 11.92 -22.71
N PRO A 375 -27.96 11.48 -23.98
CA PRO A 375 -26.77 11.12 -24.76
C PRO A 375 -25.71 12.23 -24.80
N GLU A 376 -26.13 13.50 -24.73
CA GLU A 376 -25.21 14.63 -24.68
C GLU A 376 -24.39 14.66 -23.39
N VAL A 377 -25.04 14.36 -22.25
CA VAL A 377 -24.38 14.29 -20.95
C VAL A 377 -23.37 13.15 -20.94
N LEU A 378 -23.76 11.96 -21.42
CA LEU A 378 -22.86 10.80 -21.50
C LEU A 378 -21.63 11.07 -22.38
N LEU A 379 -21.83 11.66 -23.57
CA LEU A 379 -20.73 12.05 -24.46
C LEU A 379 -19.81 13.08 -23.81
N SER A 380 -20.38 14.10 -23.18
CA SER A 380 -19.61 15.14 -22.48
C SER A 380 -18.77 14.58 -21.35
N GLU A 381 -19.36 13.74 -20.49
CA GLU A 381 -18.68 13.11 -19.36
C GLU A 381 -17.60 12.12 -19.83
N THR A 382 -17.88 11.33 -20.87
CA THR A 382 -16.88 10.41 -21.47
C THR A 382 -15.65 11.19 -21.96
N VAL A 383 -15.86 12.27 -22.74
CA VAL A 383 -14.78 13.11 -23.26
C VAL A 383 -13.99 13.76 -22.12
N LYS A 384 -14.69 14.34 -21.13
CA LYS A 384 -14.08 15.02 -19.97
C LYS A 384 -13.19 14.06 -19.19
N HIS A 385 -13.71 12.90 -18.79
CA HIS A 385 -12.99 11.98 -17.93
C HIS A 385 -11.83 11.28 -18.67
N PHE A 386 -11.95 10.95 -19.96
CA PHE A 386 -10.78 10.48 -20.72
C PHE A 386 -9.66 11.52 -20.84
N LEU A 387 -9.99 12.80 -21.02
CA LEU A 387 -8.98 13.86 -21.04
C LEU A 387 -8.27 13.99 -19.69
N LEU A 388 -9.03 14.01 -18.58
CA LEU A 388 -8.48 14.04 -17.22
C LEU A 388 -7.59 12.83 -16.92
N TYR A 389 -7.95 11.65 -17.44
CA TYR A 389 -7.12 10.45 -17.32
C TYR A 389 -5.80 10.60 -18.08
N VAL A 390 -5.84 10.99 -19.35
CA VAL A 390 -4.67 11.13 -20.23
C VAL A 390 -3.70 12.23 -19.77
N GLU A 391 -4.22 13.26 -19.11
CA GLU A 391 -3.42 14.32 -18.48
C GLU A 391 -2.62 13.80 -17.28
N LYS A 392 -3.22 12.92 -16.47
CA LYS A 392 -2.61 12.42 -15.22
C LYS A 392 -1.85 11.10 -15.36
N ALA A 393 -2.13 10.30 -16.39
CA ALA A 393 -1.51 9.00 -16.65
C ALA A 393 -0.64 9.05 -17.92
N GLU A 394 0.49 9.76 -17.83
CA GLU A 394 1.39 10.00 -18.98
C GLU A 394 2.00 8.71 -19.55
N ASP A 395 2.27 7.74 -18.70
CA ASP A 395 2.93 6.47 -19.05
C ASP A 395 1.97 5.34 -19.47
N ASP A 396 0.65 5.58 -19.58
CA ASP A 396 -0.30 4.53 -20.00
C ASP A 396 -0.06 4.14 -21.47
N PRO A 397 0.21 2.85 -21.78
CA PRO A 397 0.38 2.37 -23.16
C PRO A 397 -0.81 2.68 -24.09
N GLN A 398 -2.03 2.79 -23.55
CA GLN A 398 -3.27 3.06 -24.28
C GLN A 398 -3.54 4.55 -24.47
N ARG A 399 -2.63 5.45 -24.05
CA ARG A 399 -2.84 6.90 -24.09
C ARG A 399 -3.21 7.43 -25.48
N GLN A 400 -2.54 6.93 -26.53
CA GLN A 400 -2.82 7.36 -27.91
C GLN A 400 -4.20 6.88 -28.39
N ASP A 401 -4.58 5.65 -28.07
CA ASP A 401 -5.88 5.09 -28.42
C ASP A 401 -7.02 5.88 -27.74
N ILE A 402 -6.83 6.25 -26.47
CA ILE A 402 -7.78 7.08 -25.73
C ILE A 402 -7.92 8.46 -26.39
N LEU A 403 -6.82 9.11 -26.78
CA LEU A 403 -6.87 10.40 -27.47
C LEU A 403 -7.57 10.32 -28.83
N GLN A 404 -7.37 9.23 -29.57
CA GLN A 404 -8.08 8.99 -30.83
C GLN A 404 -9.58 8.79 -30.60
N ALA A 405 -9.97 8.03 -29.57
CA ALA A 405 -11.36 7.85 -29.18
C ALA A 405 -12.01 9.19 -28.79
N VAL A 406 -11.31 10.01 -27.99
CA VAL A 406 -11.77 11.36 -27.60
C VAL A 406 -12.03 12.25 -28.83
N LYS A 407 -11.17 12.20 -29.86
CA LYS A 407 -11.37 12.95 -31.10
C LYS A 407 -12.65 12.52 -31.83
N HIS A 408 -12.96 11.23 -31.83
CA HIS A 408 -14.20 10.71 -32.42
C HIS A 408 -15.43 11.15 -31.62
N LEU A 409 -15.41 10.95 -30.29
CA LEU A 409 -16.50 11.31 -29.39
C LEU A 409 -16.82 12.82 -29.41
N LYS A 410 -15.81 13.69 -29.54
CA LYS A 410 -16.01 15.14 -29.71
C LYS A 410 -16.79 15.48 -30.99
N LYS A 411 -16.56 14.74 -32.08
CA LYS A 411 -17.33 14.93 -33.32
C LYS A 411 -18.77 14.47 -33.17
N GLU A 412 -19.00 13.33 -32.51
CA GLU A 412 -20.35 12.86 -32.20
C GLU A 412 -21.12 13.88 -31.34
N LEU A 413 -20.47 14.43 -30.30
CA LEU A 413 -21.04 15.46 -29.42
C LEU A 413 -21.43 16.74 -30.18
N GLN A 414 -20.54 17.23 -31.07
CA GLN A 414 -20.85 18.38 -31.91
C GLN A 414 -22.00 18.13 -32.86
N GLY A 415 -22.07 16.94 -33.48
CA GLY A 415 -23.17 16.55 -34.35
C GLY A 415 -24.50 16.44 -33.60
N LEU A 416 -24.48 15.96 -32.35
CA LEU A 416 -25.66 15.88 -31.52
C LEU A 416 -26.19 17.27 -31.13
N ARG A 417 -25.32 18.20 -30.73
CA ARG A 417 -25.69 19.58 -30.39
C ARG A 417 -26.35 20.31 -31.55
N LYS A 418 -25.76 20.21 -32.75
CA LYS A 418 -26.34 20.81 -33.96
C LYS A 418 -27.75 20.28 -34.25
N ARG A 419 -27.98 18.97 -34.12
CA ARG A 419 -29.31 18.36 -34.31
C ARG A 419 -30.34 18.73 -33.25
N LYS A 420 -29.93 19.26 -32.09
CA LYS A 420 -30.84 19.79 -31.07
C LYS A 420 -31.16 21.28 -31.30
N GLU A 421 -30.31 21.98 -32.05
CA GLU A 421 -30.45 23.40 -32.40
C GLU A 421 -31.32 23.59 -33.67
N ASP A 422 -31.30 22.62 -34.59
CA ASP A 422 -32.20 22.49 -35.74
C ASP A 422 -33.57 21.90 -35.33
#